data_AF-A0A346SIV6-F1
#
_entry.id   AF-A0A346SIV6-F1
#
_cell.length_a   1.000
_cell.length_b   1.000
_cell.length_c   1.000
_cell.angle_alpha   90.00
_cell.angle_beta   90.00
_cell.angle_gamma   90.00
#
_symmetry.space_group_name_H-M   'P 1'
#
loop_
_entity.id
_entity.type
_entity.pdbx_description
1 polymer ?
#
loop_
_entity_poly.entity_id
_entity_poly.type
_entity_poly.pdbx_seq_one_letter_code
_entity_poly.pdbx_strand_id
1 'polypeptide(L)'
;MILETLRLFFLIVVTVSILPLSILAARNYARSKRTIVDGMARLDEETLNRLGWDARDYIGTFDLFAPFRMGWTAWGLAVKKQSAVLQRILLQGLPDSVVLPDEIRRSLRRYRCYFWSFFAPMAVLVLFLASIRFSHVLADFSGLPLSLCFILLGAGNGVWIFTPLEKFRKWPDIEDPS
;
A
#
# COMPACT_ATOMS: atom_id res chain seq x y z
N MET A 1 23.30 29.03 -16.67
CA MET A 1 24.25 28.01 -17.17
C MET A 1 24.70 27.00 -16.10
N ILE A 2 25.69 27.26 -15.22
CA ILE A 2 26.22 26.21 -14.31
C ILE A 2 25.13 25.58 -13.41
N LEU A 3 24.25 26.40 -12.82
CA LEU A 3 23.15 25.94 -11.96
C LEU A 3 22.09 25.13 -12.74
N GLU A 4 21.84 25.47 -14.00
CA GLU A 4 20.89 24.74 -14.87
C GLU A 4 21.47 23.42 -15.32
N THR A 5 22.76 23.39 -15.68
CA THR A 5 23.47 22.16 -16.04
C THR A 5 23.55 21.20 -14.85
N LEU A 6 23.79 21.71 -13.64
CA LEU A 6 23.75 20.91 -12.40
C LEU A 6 22.35 20.38 -12.10
N ARG A 7 21.29 21.20 -12.28
CA ARG A 7 19.90 20.75 -12.12
C ARG A 7 19.54 19.65 -13.13
N LEU A 8 19.88 19.83 -14.41
CA LEU A 8 19.66 18.84 -15.46
C LEU A 8 20.44 17.55 -15.20
N PHE A 9 21.72 17.65 -14.81
CA PHE A 9 22.53 16.50 -14.44
C PHE A 9 21.93 15.75 -13.25
N PHE A 10 21.54 16.46 -12.19
CA PHE A 10 20.88 15.85 -11.04
C PHE A 10 19.56 15.18 -11.43
N LEU A 11 18.76 15.82 -12.28
CA LEU A 11 17.51 15.26 -12.78
C LEU A 11 17.76 13.98 -13.60
N ILE A 12 18.80 13.96 -14.43
CA ILE A 12 19.19 12.79 -15.23
C ILE A 12 19.70 11.67 -14.33
N VAL A 13 20.60 11.95 -13.38
CA VAL A 13 21.13 10.95 -12.44
C VAL A 13 20.01 10.38 -11.58
N VAL A 14 19.13 11.23 -11.04
CA VAL A 14 17.93 10.80 -10.30
C VAL A 14 17.04 9.95 -11.21
N THR A 15 16.78 10.35 -12.45
CA THR A 15 15.91 9.58 -13.35
C THR A 15 16.54 8.23 -13.71
N VAL A 16 17.83 8.19 -14.06
CA VAL A 16 18.53 6.98 -14.49
C VAL A 16 18.82 6.02 -13.33
N SER A 17 19.00 6.52 -12.09
CA SER A 17 19.26 5.67 -10.92
C SER A 17 18.00 5.31 -10.15
N ILE A 18 17.10 6.26 -9.89
CA ILE A 18 15.91 6.03 -9.05
C ILE A 18 14.83 5.30 -9.83
N LEU A 19 14.63 5.57 -11.13
CA LEU A 19 13.56 4.93 -11.89
C LEU A 19 13.76 3.40 -12.02
N PRO A 20 14.94 2.87 -12.36
CA PRO A 20 15.14 1.42 -12.39
C PRO A 20 15.03 0.76 -11.02
N LEU A 21 15.52 1.41 -9.96
CA LEU A 21 15.35 0.94 -8.58
C LEU A 21 13.88 0.90 -8.18
N SER A 22 13.10 1.90 -8.60
CA SER A 22 11.66 1.98 -8.37
C SER A 22 10.91 0.86 -9.08
N ILE A 23 11.26 0.60 -10.35
CA ILE A 23 10.68 -0.51 -11.13
C ILE A 23 11.03 -1.86 -10.48
N LEU A 24 12.28 -2.04 -10.05
CA LEU A 24 12.72 -3.27 -9.39
C LEU A 24 12.02 -3.47 -8.05
N ALA A 25 11.91 -2.42 -7.23
CA ALA A 25 11.17 -2.44 -5.97
C ALA A 25 9.69 -2.78 -6.21
N ALA A 26 9.05 -2.17 -7.20
CA ALA A 26 7.66 -2.45 -7.56
C ALA A 26 7.45 -3.89 -8.04
N ARG A 27 8.37 -4.40 -8.87
CA ARG A 27 8.35 -5.79 -9.34
C ARG A 27 8.51 -6.78 -8.20
N ASN A 28 9.46 -6.54 -7.30
CA ASN A 28 9.69 -7.40 -6.14
C ASN A 28 8.54 -7.34 -5.14
N TYR A 29 7.96 -6.16 -4.93
CA TYR A 29 6.76 -5.99 -4.13
C TYR A 29 5.57 -6.78 -4.69
N ALA A 30 5.31 -6.68 -6.00
CA ALA A 30 4.26 -7.44 -6.67
C ALA A 30 4.50 -8.96 -6.61
N ARG A 31 5.75 -9.39 -6.78
CA ARG A 31 6.13 -10.81 -6.63
C ARG A 31 5.91 -11.32 -5.22
N SER A 32 6.34 -10.56 -4.20
CA SER A 32 6.11 -10.92 -2.80
C SER A 32 4.63 -10.96 -2.46
N LYS A 33 3.83 -10.00 -2.94
CA LYS A 33 2.37 -9.99 -2.78
C LYS A 33 1.75 -11.27 -3.36
N ARG A 34 2.16 -11.68 -4.56
CA ARG A 34 1.69 -12.91 -5.20
C ARG A 34 2.05 -14.14 -4.39
N THR A 35 3.31 -14.29 -3.97
CA THR A 35 3.74 -15.42 -3.14
C THR A 35 2.99 -15.50 -1.81
N ILE A 36 2.66 -14.35 -1.20
CA ILE A 36 1.83 -14.30 0.00
C ILE A 36 0.43 -14.83 -0.30
N VAL A 37 -0.23 -14.31 -1.35
CA VAL A 37 -1.58 -14.73 -1.75
C VAL A 37 -1.63 -16.22 -2.07
N ASP A 38 -0.70 -16.71 -2.89
CA ASP A 38 -0.60 -18.12 -3.28
C ASP A 38 -0.30 -19.02 -2.06
N GLY A 39 0.42 -18.49 -1.07
CA GLY A 39 0.69 -19.17 0.19
C GLY A 39 -0.51 -19.23 1.13
N MET A 40 -1.25 -18.11 1.25
CA MET A 40 -2.48 -18.04 2.03
C MET A 40 -3.55 -18.97 1.46
N ALA A 41 -3.67 -19.07 0.14
CA ALA A 41 -4.63 -19.96 -0.52
C ALA A 41 -4.43 -21.46 -0.22
N ARG A 42 -3.31 -21.86 0.39
CA ARG A 42 -3.02 -23.25 0.81
C ARG A 42 -3.40 -23.54 2.26
N LEU A 43 -3.81 -22.53 3.02
CA LEU A 43 -4.28 -22.70 4.40
C LEU A 43 -5.64 -23.42 4.38
N ASP A 44 -5.95 -24.10 5.49
CA ASP A 44 -7.25 -24.71 5.70
C ASP A 44 -8.36 -23.64 5.73
N GLU A 45 -9.57 -24.08 5.38
CA GLU A 45 -10.73 -23.19 5.23
C GLU A 45 -11.11 -22.49 6.54
N GLU A 46 -10.86 -23.13 7.69
CA GLU A 46 -11.11 -22.56 9.01
C GLU A 46 -10.16 -21.39 9.30
N THR A 47 -8.86 -21.58 9.10
CA THR A 47 -7.84 -20.54 9.25
C THR A 47 -8.09 -19.38 8.28
N LEU A 48 -8.46 -19.67 7.03
CA LEU A 48 -8.81 -18.65 6.04
C LEU A 48 -10.01 -17.80 6.49
N ASN A 49 -11.07 -18.45 6.97
CA ASN A 49 -12.27 -17.77 7.48
C ASN A 49 -11.96 -16.90 8.71
N ARG A 50 -11.15 -17.39 9.65
CA ARG A 50 -10.71 -16.63 10.83
C ARG A 50 -9.89 -15.40 10.44
N LEU A 51 -9.04 -15.50 9.43
CA LEU A 51 -8.25 -14.38 8.90
C LEU A 51 -9.08 -13.38 8.07
N GLY A 52 -10.35 -13.70 7.78
CA GLY A 52 -11.20 -12.93 6.88
C GLY A 52 -10.69 -12.96 5.43
N TRP A 53 -9.94 -14.01 5.08
CA TRP A 53 -9.38 -14.19 3.75
C TRP A 53 -10.35 -14.96 2.88
N ASP A 54 -11.12 -14.21 2.10
CA ASP A 54 -12.08 -14.74 1.13
C ASP A 54 -11.55 -14.60 -0.32
N ALA A 55 -10.31 -14.10 -0.47
CA ALA A 55 -9.70 -13.87 -1.77
C ALA A 55 -9.06 -15.16 -2.30
N ARG A 56 -9.85 -15.97 -3.00
CA ARG A 56 -9.36 -17.19 -3.68
C ARG A 56 -8.43 -16.87 -4.86
N ASP A 57 -8.63 -15.70 -5.48
CA ASP A 57 -7.86 -15.28 -6.65
C ASP A 57 -6.92 -14.09 -6.38
N TYR A 58 -5.70 -14.20 -6.90
CA TYR A 58 -4.74 -13.11 -6.90
C TYR A 58 -5.14 -12.01 -7.89
N ILE A 59 -5.48 -10.82 -7.38
CA ILE A 59 -5.57 -9.61 -8.20
C ILE A 59 -4.22 -8.89 -8.19
N GLY A 60 -3.59 -8.88 -9.37
CA GLY A 60 -2.33 -8.22 -9.60
C GLY A 60 -2.41 -6.73 -9.34
N THR A 61 -1.39 -6.16 -8.70
CA THR A 61 -1.28 -4.71 -8.49
C THR A 61 -1.31 -3.92 -9.80
N PHE A 62 -0.91 -4.55 -10.91
CA PHE A 62 -0.89 -3.96 -12.25
C PHE A 62 -1.82 -4.68 -13.24
N ASP A 63 -2.79 -5.46 -12.75
CA ASP A 63 -3.73 -6.18 -13.62
C ASP A 63 -4.85 -5.24 -14.11
N LEU A 64 -4.51 -4.45 -15.14
CA LEU A 64 -5.42 -3.46 -15.75
C LEU A 64 -6.59 -4.10 -16.49
N PHE A 65 -6.49 -5.39 -16.84
CA PHE A 65 -7.54 -6.13 -17.54
C PHE A 65 -8.50 -6.85 -16.60
N ALA A 66 -8.21 -6.91 -15.30
CA ALA A 66 -9.08 -7.52 -14.31
C ALA A 66 -10.53 -6.98 -14.36
N PRO A 67 -10.81 -5.67 -14.38
CA PRO A 67 -12.19 -5.16 -14.41
C PRO A 67 -12.99 -5.64 -15.62
N PHE A 68 -12.35 -5.86 -16.78
CA PHE A 68 -13.00 -6.32 -18.00
C PHE A 68 -13.32 -7.81 -17.99
N ARG A 69 -12.58 -8.62 -17.22
CA ARG A 69 -12.78 -10.08 -17.13
C ARG A 69 -13.85 -10.48 -16.11
N MET A 70 -13.95 -9.75 -15.00
CA MET A 70 -14.82 -10.08 -13.86
C MET A 70 -15.92 -9.04 -13.61
N GLY A 71 -15.88 -7.88 -14.29
CA GLY A 71 -16.78 -6.75 -14.05
C GLY A 71 -16.25 -5.80 -12.97
N TRP A 72 -16.53 -4.50 -13.12
CA TRP A 72 -16.03 -3.44 -12.24
C TRP A 72 -16.41 -3.62 -10.77
N THR A 73 -17.63 -4.04 -10.49
CA THR A 73 -18.15 -4.23 -9.13
C THR A 73 -17.48 -5.42 -8.42
N ALA A 74 -17.40 -6.55 -9.10
CA ALA A 74 -16.75 -7.75 -8.57
C ALA A 74 -15.25 -7.54 -8.39
N TRP A 75 -14.59 -6.89 -9.35
CA TRP A 75 -13.19 -6.48 -9.24
C TRP A 75 -12.96 -5.56 -8.03
N GLY A 76 -13.77 -4.52 -7.88
CA GLY A 76 -13.67 -3.58 -6.76
C GLY A 76 -13.83 -4.27 -5.41
N LEU A 77 -14.78 -5.20 -5.30
CA LEU A 77 -15.02 -5.98 -4.09
C LEU A 77 -13.83 -6.90 -3.77
N ALA A 78 -13.32 -7.61 -4.77
CA ALA A 78 -12.20 -8.53 -4.60
C ALA A 78 -10.88 -7.80 -4.25
N VAL A 79 -10.61 -6.65 -4.89
CA VAL A 79 -9.50 -5.76 -4.53
C VAL A 79 -9.64 -5.27 -3.09
N LYS A 80 -10.84 -4.82 -2.69
CA LYS A 80 -11.10 -4.36 -1.33
C LYS A 80 -10.79 -5.46 -0.31
N LYS A 81 -11.31 -6.67 -0.51
CA LYS A 81 -11.07 -7.83 0.38
C LYS A 81 -9.59 -8.18 0.46
N GLN A 82 -8.91 -8.37 -0.67
CA GLN A 82 -7.49 -8.69 -0.71
C GLN A 82 -6.64 -7.59 -0.05
N SER A 83 -6.97 -6.32 -0.29
CA SER A 83 -6.26 -5.17 0.29
C SER A 83 -6.41 -5.09 1.81
N ALA A 84 -7.59 -5.40 2.36
CA ALA A 84 -7.84 -5.33 3.78
C ALA A 84 -6.95 -6.30 4.57
N VAL A 85 -6.85 -7.56 4.10
CA VAL A 85 -6.01 -8.56 4.78
C VAL A 85 -4.52 -8.26 4.58
N LEU A 86 -4.11 -7.87 3.37
CA LEU A 86 -2.71 -7.49 3.11
C LEU A 86 -2.29 -6.24 3.91
N GLN A 87 -3.20 -5.30 4.18
CA GLN A 87 -2.96 -4.15 5.06
C GLN A 87 -2.80 -4.60 6.53
N ARG A 88 -3.62 -5.52 7.02
CA ARG A 88 -3.45 -6.08 8.37
C ARG A 88 -2.12 -6.81 8.52
N ILE A 89 -1.77 -7.66 7.55
CA ILE A 89 -0.46 -8.32 7.49
C ILE A 89 0.69 -7.29 7.50
N LEU A 90 0.51 -6.17 6.82
CA LEU A 90 1.53 -5.13 6.74
C LEU A 90 1.78 -4.44 8.08
N LEU A 91 0.70 -4.08 8.76
CA LEU A 91 0.70 -3.33 10.01
C LEU A 91 1.03 -4.21 11.22
N GLN A 92 0.37 -5.36 11.33
CA GLN A 92 0.40 -6.23 12.51
C GLN A 92 1.24 -7.50 12.31
N GLY A 93 1.59 -7.85 11.07
CA GLY A 93 2.13 -9.18 10.77
C GLY A 93 1.02 -10.24 10.66
N LEU A 94 1.41 -11.50 10.48
CA LEU A 94 0.49 -12.62 10.63
C LEU A 94 0.44 -13.03 12.11
N PRO A 95 -0.70 -13.59 12.58
CA PRO A 95 -0.77 -14.16 13.92
C PRO A 95 0.12 -15.41 14.02
N ASP A 96 0.67 -15.65 15.21
CA ASP A 96 1.67 -16.70 15.45
C ASP A 96 1.14 -18.12 15.22
N SER A 97 -0.17 -18.32 15.34
CA SER A 97 -0.85 -19.60 15.07
C SER A 97 -0.85 -20.01 13.58
N VAL A 98 -0.54 -19.08 12.67
CA VAL A 98 -0.53 -19.37 11.22
C VAL A 98 0.83 -19.95 10.82
N VAL A 99 0.88 -21.27 10.73
CA VAL A 99 2.10 -22.00 10.33
C VAL A 99 2.26 -21.95 8.81
N LEU A 100 3.16 -21.09 8.34
CA LEU A 100 3.51 -20.98 6.91
C LEU A 100 4.93 -21.48 6.61
N PRO A 101 5.15 -22.04 5.40
CA PRO A 101 6.49 -22.31 4.88
C PRO A 101 7.42 -21.10 4.98
N ASP A 102 8.70 -21.35 5.25
CA ASP A 102 9.73 -20.31 5.44
C ASP A 102 9.84 -19.35 4.24
N GLU A 103 9.59 -19.85 3.03
CA GLU A 103 9.60 -19.04 1.80
C GLU A 103 8.53 -17.93 1.83
N ILE A 104 7.34 -18.25 2.34
CA ILE A 104 6.23 -17.29 2.45
C ILE A 104 6.52 -16.31 3.58
N ARG A 105 7.07 -16.78 4.70
CA ARG A 105 7.54 -15.91 5.80
C ARG A 105 8.62 -14.92 5.34
N ARG A 106 9.58 -15.35 4.52
CA ARG A 106 10.57 -14.45 3.90
C ARG A 106 9.90 -13.44 2.95
N SER A 107 8.92 -13.88 2.18
CA SER A 107 8.17 -13.02 1.26
C SER A 107 7.33 -11.96 2.00
N LEU A 108 6.76 -12.30 3.15
CA LEU A 108 6.07 -11.35 4.04
C LEU A 108 7.01 -10.27 4.57
N ARG A 109 8.20 -10.65 5.03
CA ARG A 109 9.23 -9.69 5.49
C ARG A 109 9.66 -8.77 4.35
N ARG A 110 9.92 -9.32 3.16
CA ARG A 110 10.28 -8.54 1.97
C ARG A 110 9.14 -7.59 1.56
N TYR A 111 7.91 -8.06 1.54
CA TYR A 111 6.72 -7.26 1.24
C TYR A 111 6.60 -6.05 2.19
N ARG A 112 6.74 -6.28 3.50
CA ARG A 112 6.74 -5.20 4.51
C ARG A 112 7.91 -4.25 4.31
N CYS A 113 9.12 -4.77 4.08
CA CYS A 113 10.31 -3.95 3.81
C CYS A 113 10.13 -3.05 2.59
N TYR A 114 9.72 -3.60 1.44
CA TYR A 114 9.47 -2.79 0.24
C TYR A 114 8.37 -1.75 0.43
N PHE A 115 7.32 -2.08 1.18
CA PHE A 115 6.30 -1.08 1.47
C PHE A 115 6.86 0.06 2.31
N TRP A 116 7.49 -0.23 3.45
CA TRP A 116 7.95 0.79 4.38
C TRP A 116 9.15 1.58 3.88
N SER A 117 10.07 0.95 3.16
CA SER A 117 11.29 1.60 2.66
C SER A 117 11.11 2.30 1.31
N PHE A 118 10.06 1.98 0.55
CA PHE A 118 9.87 2.52 -0.80
C PHE A 118 8.48 3.10 -1.03
N PHE A 119 7.41 2.30 -0.91
CA PHE A 119 6.06 2.76 -1.26
C PHE A 119 5.49 3.80 -0.31
N ALA A 120 5.64 3.62 1.01
CA ALA A 120 5.12 4.56 2.00
C ALA A 120 5.83 5.93 1.91
N PRO A 121 7.16 6.03 1.83
CA PRO A 121 7.85 7.30 1.61
C PRO A 121 7.44 7.98 0.30
N MET A 122 7.33 7.22 -0.80
CA MET A 122 6.87 7.77 -2.08
C MET A 122 5.44 8.29 -2.01
N ALA A 123 4.53 7.57 -1.34
CA ALA A 123 3.16 8.02 -1.14
C ALA A 123 3.10 9.30 -0.31
N VAL A 124 3.89 9.39 0.77
CA VAL A 124 4.02 10.61 1.59
C VAL A 124 4.53 11.77 0.75
N LEU A 125 5.56 11.56 -0.07
CA LEU A 125 6.13 12.61 -0.93
C LEU A 125 5.12 13.12 -1.96
N VAL A 126 4.41 12.21 -2.63
CA VAL A 126 3.37 12.56 -3.61
C VAL A 126 2.22 13.31 -2.93
N LEU A 127 1.74 12.82 -1.79
CA LEU A 127 0.68 13.48 -1.02
C LEU A 127 1.12 14.84 -0.48
N PHE A 128 2.37 15.00 -0.08
CA PHE A 128 2.94 16.27 0.37
C PHE A 128 2.99 17.29 -0.77
N LEU A 129 3.50 16.91 -1.95
CA LEU A 129 3.52 17.76 -3.14
C LEU A 129 2.11 18.15 -3.60
N ALA A 130 1.19 17.18 -3.61
CA ALA A 130 -0.22 17.43 -3.90
C ALA A 130 -0.81 18.41 -2.89
N SER A 131 -0.54 18.21 -1.60
CA SER A 131 -1.03 19.09 -0.52
C SER A 131 -0.51 20.52 -0.67
N ILE A 132 0.77 20.71 -1.02
CA ILE A 132 1.31 22.06 -1.34
C ILE A 132 0.52 22.69 -2.47
N ARG A 133 0.37 21.97 -3.60
CA ARG A 133 -0.33 22.49 -4.78
C ARG A 133 -1.80 22.83 -4.46
N PHE A 134 -2.51 21.95 -3.77
CA PHE A 134 -3.89 22.21 -3.36
C PHE A 134 -4.00 23.37 -2.37
N SER A 135 -3.02 23.54 -1.48
CA SER A 135 -2.99 24.67 -0.55
C SER A 135 -2.85 26.00 -1.29
N HIS A 136 -2.05 26.06 -2.35
CA HIS A 136 -1.95 27.25 -3.20
C HIS A 136 -3.28 27.56 -3.89
N VAL A 137 -3.89 26.56 -4.53
CA VAL A 137 -5.21 26.72 -5.18
C VAL A 137 -6.28 27.16 -4.18
N LEU A 138 -6.26 26.60 -2.97
CA LEU A 138 -7.22 26.95 -1.92
C LEU A 138 -6.97 28.37 -1.39
N ALA A 139 -5.72 28.78 -1.23
CA ALA A 139 -5.37 30.14 -0.82
C ALA A 139 -5.83 31.17 -1.87
N ASP A 140 -5.60 30.90 -3.15
CA ASP A 140 -6.04 31.76 -4.26
C ASP A 140 -7.57 31.90 -4.31
N PHE A 141 -8.30 30.82 -4.02
CA PHE A 141 -9.76 30.82 -4.03
C PHE A 141 -10.39 31.44 -2.77
N SER A 142 -9.82 31.18 -1.60
CA SER A 142 -10.42 31.56 -0.30
C SER A 142 -9.90 32.88 0.27
N GLY A 143 -8.79 33.41 -0.25
CA GLY A 143 -8.11 34.58 0.31
C GLY A 143 -7.42 34.30 1.66
N LEU A 144 -7.41 33.05 2.14
CA LEU A 144 -6.77 32.67 3.39
C LEU A 144 -5.25 32.55 3.23
N PRO A 145 -4.47 32.74 4.31
CA PRO A 145 -3.04 32.49 4.28
C PRO A 145 -2.71 31.05 3.86
N LEU A 146 -1.68 30.88 3.03
CA LEU A 146 -1.21 29.58 2.54
C LEU A 146 -0.93 28.58 3.67
N SER A 147 -0.32 29.07 4.76
CA SER A 147 -0.03 28.25 5.95
C SER A 147 -1.30 27.70 6.58
N LEU A 148 -2.38 28.49 6.61
CA LEU A 148 -3.67 28.10 7.18
C LEU A 148 -4.37 27.08 6.28
N CYS A 149 -4.33 27.27 4.95
CA CYS A 149 -4.82 26.30 3.97
C CYS A 149 -4.09 24.96 4.09
N PHE A 150 -2.77 24.99 4.25
CA PHE A 150 -1.95 23.79 4.42
C PHE A 150 -2.28 23.03 5.71
N ILE A 151 -2.44 23.75 6.83
CA ILE A 151 -2.83 23.15 8.12
C ILE A 151 -4.23 22.53 8.04
N LEU A 152 -5.20 23.21 7.41
CA LEU A 152 -6.56 22.69 7.26
C LEU A 152 -6.61 21.43 6.40
N LEU A 153 -5.89 21.41 5.27
CA LEU A 153 -5.75 20.22 4.43
C LEU A 153 -5.03 19.08 5.16
N GLY A 154 -3.98 19.39 5.92
CA GLY A 154 -3.28 18.43 6.77
C GLY A 154 -4.19 17.81 7.84
N ALA A 155 -4.96 18.64 8.55
CA ALA A 155 -5.90 18.19 9.57
C ALA A 155 -7.03 17.34 8.96
N GLY A 156 -7.59 17.75 7.83
CA GLY A 156 -8.59 16.98 7.09
C GLY A 156 -8.08 15.61 6.67
N ASN A 157 -6.89 15.55 6.04
CA ASN A 157 -6.26 14.29 5.65
C ASN A 157 -5.93 13.41 6.87
N GLY A 158 -5.48 14.00 7.98
CA GLY A 158 -5.25 13.29 9.23
C GLY A 158 -6.51 12.59 9.72
N VAL A 159 -7.65 13.28 9.74
CA VAL A 159 -8.92 12.67 10.15
C VAL A 159 -9.30 11.49 9.26
N TRP A 160 -9.08 11.56 7.94
CA TRP A 160 -9.36 10.45 7.01
C TRP A 160 -8.40 9.26 7.12
N ILE A 161 -7.14 9.50 7.50
CA ILE A 161 -6.14 8.46 7.71
C ILE A 161 -6.34 7.76 9.06
N PHE A 162 -6.76 8.52 10.09
CA PHE A 162 -6.93 8.04 11.47
C PHE A 162 -8.38 7.76 11.88
N THR A 163 -9.37 7.96 11.00
CA THR A 163 -10.73 7.46 11.26
C THR A 163 -10.63 5.93 11.41
N PRO A 164 -11.26 5.32 12.43
CA PRO A 164 -11.19 3.90 12.68
C PRO A 164 -12.03 3.16 11.63
N LEU A 165 -11.53 3.13 10.40
CA LEU A 165 -11.89 2.11 9.44
C LEU A 165 -11.42 0.79 10.05
N GLU A 166 -12.15 -0.31 9.80
CA GLU A 166 -11.91 -1.71 10.21
C GLU A 166 -10.45 -2.24 10.03
N LYS A 167 -9.59 -1.41 9.46
CA LYS A 167 -8.14 -1.48 9.25
C LYS A 167 -7.31 -1.64 10.53
N PHE A 168 -7.81 -1.20 11.70
CA PHE A 168 -7.08 -1.30 12.98
C PHE A 168 -7.59 -2.40 13.93
N ARG A 169 -8.61 -3.16 13.53
CA ARG A 169 -9.06 -4.31 14.34
C ARG A 169 -7.88 -5.29 14.45
N LYS A 170 -7.49 -5.63 15.69
CA LYS A 170 -6.53 -6.72 15.94
C LYS A 170 -7.01 -7.99 15.24
N TRP A 171 -6.11 -8.89 14.90
CA TRP A 171 -6.49 -10.24 14.52
C TRP A 171 -7.48 -10.80 15.56
N PRO A 172 -8.54 -11.50 15.14
CA PRO A 172 -9.36 -12.23 16.10
C PRO A 172 -8.47 -13.23 16.84
N ASP A 173 -8.67 -13.38 18.14
CA ASP A 173 -7.92 -14.36 18.94
C ASP A 173 -8.16 -15.75 18.35
N ILE A 174 -7.08 -16.44 18.01
CA ILE A 174 -7.13 -17.80 17.50
C ILE A 174 -6.95 -18.69 18.72
N GLU A 175 -8.06 -19.19 19.26
CA GLU A 175 -8.03 -20.24 20.28
C GLU A 175 -7.42 -21.50 19.66
N ASP A 176 -6.39 -22.04 20.32
CA ASP A 176 -5.83 -23.36 20.01
C ASP A 176 -6.94 -24.40 20.21
N PRO A 177 -7.19 -25.29 19.24
CA PRO A 177 -8.07 -26.42 19.47
C PRO A 177 -7.37 -27.36 20.47
N SER A 178 -7.72 -27.22 21.74
CA SER A 178 -7.38 -28.15 22.82
C SER A 178 -8.00 -29.52 22.61
#